data_AF-A0A851F3H0-F1
#
_entry.id   AF-A0A851F3H0-F1
#
_cell.length_a   1.000
_cell.length_b   1.000
_cell.length_c   1.000
_cell.angle_alpha   90.00
_cell.angle_beta   90.00
_cell.angle_gamma   90.00
#
_symmetry.space_group_name_H-M   'P 1'
#
loop_
_entity.id
_entity.type
_entity.pdbx_description
1 polymer ?
#
loop_
_entity_poly.entity_id
_entity_poly.type
_entity_poly.pdbx_seq_one_letter_code
_entity_poly.pdbx_strand_id
1 'polypeptide(L)'
;LKFRLAGYPRKHNEGRVEVFYNDEWGTICDDDFTLSNAHVLCRHLGFVAATGWAHSAKYGKGVGRIWLDNVNCAGGEKSIGDCKHRGWGNSDCSHEEDAGVICKDERIPGFKDSNVIEVRKPLAGWAAPGSHRAPWVGGWVWGGRVADATCTATGLAGRGSELLSPRRLFTERQQLNYRLHSVSCTGTEVHLSMCTFEFYRGNASASCRTGMPAVVSCLPGPLFAAGTPCPTLPCPCSPQPRIRLKGGARVGEGRVEVLRSSEWGTICDDRWNLLSASVVCRELGFGSAKEALTGARMGRGTGPIHLNEVQCQGTEKSLWSCPFRNITQEDCKHTEDAAVRCNVPYMGYENLIRLSGGRSRFEGRVEVAVGAGDGEQPHWGLVCGEGWGTLEAMVACRQLGLGFANHGLQETWYWDASNVTDMVMSGVKCTGLEMSLSQCQHHGASLSCRNTGTRFAAGVICSETASDLLLHAPLVQETAYIEDRPLHMLYCAAEENCLSSSARLANWPYGHRRLLRFSSQIHNHGRADFRPKAGRHSWVWHECH
;
A
#
# COMPACT_ATOMS: atom_id res chain seq x y z
N LEU A 1 -16.62 27.12 16.74
CA LEU A 1 -15.28 26.50 16.72
C LEU A 1 -15.28 25.40 15.67
N LYS A 2 -14.22 25.27 14.86
CA LYS A 2 -14.07 24.16 13.91
C LYS A 2 -13.02 23.19 14.46
N PHE A 3 -13.18 21.90 14.20
CA PHE A 3 -12.29 20.86 14.68
C PHE A 3 -11.87 19.95 13.53
N ARG A 4 -10.65 19.42 13.58
CA ARG A 4 -10.18 18.38 12.67
C ARG A 4 -9.29 17.38 13.40
N LEU A 5 -9.25 16.17 12.86
CA LEU A 5 -8.27 15.16 13.24
C LEU A 5 -7.09 15.22 12.27
N ALA A 6 -5.88 15.34 12.81
CA ALA A 6 -4.62 15.41 12.09
C ALA A 6 -3.61 14.36 12.60
N GLY A 7 -2.46 14.25 11.94
CA GLY A 7 -1.35 13.41 12.38
C GLY A 7 -1.23 12.03 11.71
N TYR A 8 -0.26 11.23 12.18
CA TYR A 8 0.02 9.86 11.76
C TYR A 8 0.43 9.01 12.99
N PRO A 9 -0.07 7.76 13.15
CA PRO A 9 -1.00 7.03 12.29
C PRO A 9 -2.48 7.39 12.57
N ARG A 10 -3.15 8.10 11.65
CA ARG A 10 -4.54 8.57 11.79
C ARG A 10 -5.53 7.65 11.07
N LYS A 11 -6.71 7.41 11.64
CA LYS A 11 -7.89 6.85 10.92
C LYS A 11 -8.99 7.89 10.81
N HIS A 12 -10.10 7.56 10.17
CA HIS A 12 -11.22 8.51 10.05
C HIS A 12 -11.85 8.88 11.41
N ASN A 13 -11.73 8.01 12.42
CA ASN A 13 -12.27 8.19 13.77
C ASN A 13 -11.20 8.40 14.86
N GLU A 14 -9.90 8.44 14.55
CA GLU A 14 -8.85 8.67 15.56
C GLU A 14 -7.71 9.55 15.03
N GLY A 15 -7.18 10.45 15.86
CA GLY A 15 -6.08 11.35 15.50
C GLY A 15 -5.79 12.44 16.52
N ARG A 16 -4.74 13.24 16.27
CA ARG A 16 -4.45 14.48 17.02
C ARG A 16 -5.56 15.50 16.76
N VAL A 17 -6.04 16.16 17.81
CA VAL A 17 -7.11 17.14 17.67
C VAL A 17 -6.53 18.52 17.43
N GLU A 18 -7.01 19.18 16.37
CA GLU A 18 -6.71 20.58 16.10
C GLU A 18 -8.00 21.40 16.11
N VAL A 19 -7.96 22.54 16.79
CA VAL A 19 -9.06 23.50 16.90
C VAL A 19 -8.74 24.76 16.11
N PHE A 20 -9.73 25.26 15.38
CA PHE A 20 -9.65 26.54 14.67
C PHE A 20 -10.23 27.65 15.53
N TYR A 21 -9.38 28.56 15.97
CA TYR A 21 -9.75 29.72 16.79
C TYR A 21 -8.94 30.95 16.34
N ASN A 22 -9.60 32.10 16.27
CA ASN A 22 -9.01 33.38 15.85
C ASN A 22 -8.24 33.31 14.51
N ASP A 23 -8.86 32.70 13.50
CA ASP A 23 -8.32 32.50 12.14
C ASP A 23 -7.07 31.62 12.00
N GLU A 24 -6.66 30.92 13.06
CA GLU A 24 -5.52 29.99 13.05
C GLU A 24 -5.90 28.60 13.59
N TRP A 25 -5.25 27.56 13.05
CA TRP A 25 -5.31 26.21 13.61
C TRP A 25 -4.29 26.07 14.73
N GLY A 26 -4.67 25.38 15.79
CA GLY A 26 -3.78 25.03 16.88
C GLY A 26 -4.20 23.77 17.61
N THR A 27 -3.33 23.26 18.47
CA THR A 27 -3.52 21.98 19.17
C THR A 27 -4.10 22.16 20.56
N ILE A 28 -4.38 21.05 21.23
CA ILE A 28 -4.88 20.97 22.60
C ILE A 28 -3.86 20.15 23.40
N CYS A 29 -3.44 20.64 24.56
CA CYS A 29 -2.53 19.92 25.45
C CYS A 29 -3.25 18.74 26.13
N ASP A 30 -2.49 17.70 26.44
CA ASP A 30 -2.94 16.48 27.10
C ASP A 30 -2.92 16.52 28.64
N ASP A 31 -2.41 17.61 29.22
CA ASP A 31 -2.49 17.89 30.65
C ASP A 31 -3.94 18.00 31.13
N ASP A 32 -4.24 17.24 32.20
CA ASP A 32 -5.60 17.00 32.73
C ASP A 32 -6.62 16.50 31.69
N PHE A 33 -6.16 16.00 30.54
CA PHE A 33 -7.05 15.54 29.49
C PHE A 33 -7.69 14.21 29.87
N THR A 34 -9.03 14.17 29.83
CA THR A 34 -9.78 12.98 30.26
C THR A 34 -10.62 12.39 29.13
N LEU A 35 -11.16 11.19 29.37
CA LEU A 35 -12.12 10.56 28.46
C LEU A 35 -13.38 11.42 28.27
N SER A 36 -13.77 12.23 29.25
CA SER A 36 -14.90 13.16 29.14
C SER A 36 -14.63 14.26 28.12
N ASN A 37 -13.40 14.77 28.04
CA ASN A 37 -12.98 15.73 27.03
C ASN A 37 -13.07 15.12 25.63
N ALA A 38 -12.57 13.88 25.50
CA ALA A 38 -12.63 13.14 24.25
C ALA A 38 -14.08 12.93 23.78
N HIS A 39 -15.02 12.65 24.69
CA HIS A 39 -16.44 12.53 24.35
C HIS A 39 -17.01 13.82 23.73
N VAL A 40 -16.69 14.98 24.30
CA VAL A 40 -17.12 16.27 23.77
C VAL A 40 -16.53 16.52 22.38
N LEU A 41 -15.25 16.19 22.18
CA LEU A 41 -14.57 16.35 20.88
C LEU A 41 -15.10 15.38 19.81
N CYS A 42 -15.30 14.12 20.15
CA CYS A 42 -15.87 13.13 19.24
C CYS A 42 -17.30 13.50 18.83
N ARG A 43 -18.11 14.02 19.77
CA ARG A 43 -19.45 14.54 19.48
C ARG A 43 -19.41 15.72 18.51
N HIS A 44 -18.44 16.62 18.68
CA HIS A 44 -18.21 17.74 17.76
C HIS A 44 -17.75 17.32 16.37
N LEU A 45 -16.99 16.23 16.29
CA LEU A 45 -16.57 15.60 15.04
C LEU A 45 -17.68 14.73 14.40
N GLY A 46 -18.82 14.57 15.07
CA GLY A 46 -19.99 13.85 14.56
C GLY A 46 -20.08 12.38 14.91
N PHE A 47 -19.25 11.91 15.84
CA PHE A 47 -19.28 10.55 16.37
C PHE A 47 -20.14 10.47 17.64
N VAL A 48 -20.76 9.32 17.86
CA VAL A 48 -21.69 9.14 19.00
C VAL A 48 -21.00 9.21 20.37
N ALA A 49 -19.74 8.79 20.46
CA ALA A 49 -18.96 8.72 21.69
C ALA A 49 -17.45 8.60 21.41
N ALA A 50 -16.63 8.78 22.45
CA ALA A 50 -15.21 8.44 22.43
C ALA A 50 -14.98 7.06 23.04
N THR A 51 -14.11 6.25 22.43
CA THR A 51 -13.63 4.98 23.00
C THR A 51 -12.32 5.17 23.77
N GLY A 52 -11.59 6.26 23.51
CA GLY A 52 -10.34 6.57 24.19
C GLY A 52 -9.77 7.92 23.79
N TRP A 53 -8.59 8.22 24.34
CA TRP A 53 -7.78 9.39 24.00
C TRP A 53 -6.30 9.01 24.03
N ALA A 54 -5.44 9.87 23.49
CA ALA A 54 -4.01 9.65 23.38
C ALA A 54 -3.22 10.84 23.93
N HIS A 55 -2.15 10.55 24.65
CA HIS A 55 -1.19 11.49 25.23
C HIS A 55 0.13 11.45 24.45
N SER A 56 1.04 12.35 24.82
CA SER A 56 2.42 12.46 24.36
C SER A 56 2.57 12.51 22.83
N ALA A 57 1.69 13.27 22.16
CA ALA A 57 1.71 13.46 20.72
C ALA A 57 1.78 12.13 19.94
N LYS A 58 1.05 11.09 20.37
CA LYS A 58 1.01 9.76 19.74
C LYS A 58 0.79 9.79 18.22
N TYR A 59 0.00 10.75 17.74
CA TYR A 59 -0.29 10.93 16.31
C TYR A 59 0.68 11.93 15.64
N GLY A 60 1.85 12.14 16.22
CA GLY A 60 2.83 13.14 15.82
C GLY A 60 2.58 14.50 16.46
N LYS A 61 3.64 15.32 16.51
CA LYS A 61 3.62 16.68 17.04
C LYS A 61 2.86 17.63 16.11
N GLY A 62 2.09 18.53 16.68
CA GLY A 62 1.50 19.67 15.99
C GLY A 62 2.52 20.75 15.68
N VAL A 63 2.03 21.82 15.05
CA VAL A 63 2.82 23.00 14.72
C VAL A 63 1.99 24.24 15.01
N GLY A 64 2.61 25.26 15.59
CA GLY A 64 2.00 26.56 15.80
C GLY A 64 1.55 26.75 17.25
N ARG A 65 0.34 27.26 17.44
CA ARG A 65 -0.15 27.64 18.76
C ARG A 65 -0.88 26.47 19.44
N ILE A 66 -0.68 26.30 20.75
CA ILE A 66 -1.50 25.42 21.58
C ILE A 66 -2.66 26.27 22.12
N TRP A 67 -3.88 25.98 21.69
CA TRP A 67 -5.03 26.83 21.98
C TRP A 67 -5.67 26.56 23.34
N LEU A 68 -5.61 25.32 23.81
CA LEU A 68 -6.28 24.89 25.03
C LEU A 68 -5.37 23.99 25.87
N ASP A 69 -5.46 24.19 27.17
CA ASP A 69 -4.65 23.53 28.20
C ASP A 69 -5.47 23.40 29.50
N ASN A 70 -5.15 22.37 30.30
CA ASN A 70 -5.89 21.89 31.48
C ASN A 70 -7.40 21.83 31.22
N VAL A 71 -7.77 21.24 30.09
CA VAL A 71 -9.17 21.15 29.69
C VAL A 71 -9.85 20.13 30.60
N ASN A 72 -10.97 20.48 31.21
CA ASN A 72 -11.73 19.58 32.07
C ASN A 72 -13.22 19.70 31.78
N CYS A 73 -13.75 18.68 31.11
CA CYS A 73 -15.17 18.56 30.75
C CYS A 73 -15.89 17.55 31.64
N ALA A 74 -17.17 17.80 31.93
CA ALA A 74 -18.09 16.85 32.54
C ALA A 74 -18.65 15.83 31.52
N GLY A 75 -18.49 16.05 30.22
CA GLY A 75 -18.89 15.14 29.12
C GLY A 75 -20.25 15.49 28.48
N GLY A 76 -20.99 16.43 29.07
CA GLY A 76 -22.30 16.92 28.61
C GLY A 76 -22.25 18.22 27.82
N GLU A 77 -21.07 18.85 27.74
CA GLU A 77 -20.88 20.14 27.11
C GLU A 77 -21.17 20.10 25.61
N LYS A 78 -21.70 21.21 25.09
CA LYS A 78 -21.96 21.38 23.65
C LYS A 78 -20.68 21.72 22.90
N SER A 79 -19.64 22.21 23.58
CA SER A 79 -18.37 22.54 22.97
C SER A 79 -17.21 22.45 23.95
N ILE A 80 -16.02 22.10 23.46
CA ILE A 80 -14.81 22.03 24.28
C ILE A 80 -14.43 23.40 24.87
N GLY A 81 -14.81 24.49 24.20
CA GLY A 81 -14.63 25.86 24.71
C GLY A 81 -15.55 26.23 25.87
N ASP A 82 -16.57 25.42 26.16
CA ASP A 82 -17.46 25.60 27.32
C ASP A 82 -16.94 24.84 28.54
N CYS A 83 -15.96 23.95 28.36
CA CYS A 83 -15.31 23.24 29.45
C CYS A 83 -14.40 24.18 30.26
N LYS A 84 -14.08 23.82 31.49
CA LYS A 84 -13.09 24.58 32.26
C LYS A 84 -11.72 24.40 31.59
N HIS A 85 -11.02 25.50 31.31
CA HIS A 85 -9.69 25.50 30.71
C HIS A 85 -8.90 26.74 31.15
N ARG A 86 -7.58 26.78 30.93
CA ARG A 86 -6.66 27.86 31.37
C ARG A 86 -6.77 29.20 30.62
N GLY A 87 -7.76 29.35 29.75
CA GLY A 87 -7.87 30.43 28.77
C GLY A 87 -7.36 30.03 27.37
N TRP A 88 -7.74 30.81 26.34
CA TRP A 88 -7.37 30.52 24.95
C TRP A 88 -5.94 30.98 24.64
N GLY A 89 -5.11 30.08 24.12
CA GLY A 89 -3.72 30.38 23.73
C GLY A 89 -2.79 30.62 24.92
N ASN A 90 -3.20 30.20 26.12
CA ASN A 90 -2.43 30.25 27.35
C ASN A 90 -2.13 28.81 27.78
N SER A 91 -0.92 28.34 27.48
CA SER A 91 -0.45 26.97 27.75
C SER A 91 1.05 27.02 28.07
N ASP A 92 1.48 26.21 29.04
CA ASP A 92 2.91 25.95 29.33
C ASP A 92 3.40 24.63 28.70
N CYS A 93 2.55 23.95 27.92
CA CYS A 93 2.87 22.70 27.24
C CYS A 93 3.75 22.90 26.00
N SER A 94 4.42 21.82 25.61
CA SER A 94 5.09 21.69 24.32
C SER A 94 4.27 20.83 23.34
N HIS A 95 4.60 20.84 22.05
CA HIS A 95 3.95 19.92 21.10
C HIS A 95 4.28 18.45 21.32
N GLU A 96 5.11 18.10 22.32
CA GLU A 96 5.24 16.72 22.77
C GLU A 96 3.99 16.25 23.53
N GLU A 97 3.18 17.18 24.02
CA GLU A 97 2.00 16.97 24.87
C GLU A 97 0.69 17.19 24.10
N ASP A 98 0.72 17.11 22.77
CA ASP A 98 -0.51 17.29 21.99
C ASP A 98 -1.46 16.11 22.15
N ALA A 99 -2.70 16.40 22.55
CA ALA A 99 -3.75 15.42 22.78
C ALA A 99 -4.34 14.87 21.47
N GLY A 100 -4.63 13.56 21.49
CA GLY A 100 -5.40 12.87 20.46
C GLY A 100 -6.67 12.23 21.00
N VAL A 101 -7.63 11.96 20.12
CA VAL A 101 -8.90 11.28 20.47
C VAL A 101 -9.09 10.04 19.63
N ILE A 102 -9.80 9.06 20.20
CA ILE A 102 -10.22 7.82 19.56
C ILE A 102 -11.73 7.75 19.69
N CYS A 103 -12.44 7.95 18.59
CA CYS A 103 -13.89 7.97 18.53
C CYS A 103 -14.46 6.60 18.17
N LYS A 104 -15.70 6.33 18.59
CA LYS A 104 -16.43 5.16 18.10
C LYS A 104 -16.70 5.32 16.61
N ASP A 105 -16.68 4.24 15.85
CA ASP A 105 -16.91 4.24 14.39
C ASP A 105 -18.37 4.56 13.98
N GLU A 106 -19.25 4.77 14.96
CA GLU A 106 -20.66 5.12 14.75
C GLU A 106 -20.85 6.65 14.71
N ARG A 107 -21.51 7.15 13.67
CA ARG A 107 -21.87 8.58 13.53
C ARG A 107 -23.22 8.91 14.12
N ILE A 108 -23.39 10.15 14.57
CA ILE A 108 -24.67 10.67 15.08
C ILE A 108 -25.67 10.73 13.91
N PRO A 109 -26.87 10.11 14.03
CA PRO A 109 -27.90 10.17 12.98
C PRO A 109 -28.27 11.61 12.63
N GLY A 110 -28.21 11.96 11.33
CA GLY A 110 -28.49 13.32 10.85
C GLY A 110 -27.32 14.31 10.98
N PHE A 111 -26.15 13.87 11.45
CA PHE A 111 -24.93 14.68 11.40
C PHE A 111 -24.49 14.87 9.94
N LYS A 112 -24.76 16.06 9.41
CA LYS A 112 -24.25 16.48 8.10
C LYS A 112 -22.80 16.92 8.28
N ASP A 113 -21.89 16.07 7.83
CA ASP A 113 -20.50 16.43 7.74
C ASP A 113 -20.39 17.65 6.82
N SER A 114 -19.87 18.77 7.33
CA SER A 114 -19.76 20.00 6.53
C SER A 114 -18.80 19.88 5.33
N ASN A 115 -18.16 18.71 5.17
CA ASN A 115 -17.23 18.37 4.09
C ASN A 115 -17.61 17.11 3.29
N VAL A 116 -18.84 16.58 3.42
CA VAL A 116 -19.30 15.46 2.57
C VAL A 116 -20.22 15.99 1.48
N ILE A 117 -19.76 15.89 0.24
CA ILE A 117 -20.62 16.01 -0.94
C ILE A 117 -21.48 14.74 -0.98
N GLU A 118 -22.74 14.83 -0.55
CA GLU A 118 -23.71 13.75 -0.75
C GLU A 118 -23.93 13.53 -2.25
N VAL A 119 -23.28 12.52 -2.83
CA VAL A 119 -23.71 11.96 -4.12
C VAL A 119 -24.99 11.18 -3.85
N ARG A 120 -26.14 11.79 -4.14
CA ARG A 120 -27.40 11.05 -4.26
C ARG A 120 -27.23 10.04 -5.40
N LYS A 121 -27.17 8.75 -5.08
CA LYS A 121 -27.33 7.67 -6.07
C LYS A 121 -28.67 7.92 -6.80
N PRO A 122 -28.69 7.99 -8.15
CA PRO A 122 -29.94 7.87 -8.87
C PRO A 122 -30.52 6.49 -8.54
N LEU A 123 -31.80 6.46 -8.18
CA LEU A 123 -32.56 5.21 -8.11
C LEU A 123 -32.43 4.51 -9.45
N ALA A 124 -31.98 3.26 -9.42
CA ALA A 124 -32.01 2.38 -10.57
C ALA A 124 -33.47 2.19 -11.00
N GLY A 125 -33.78 2.57 -12.24
CA GLY A 125 -35.10 2.37 -12.82
C GLY A 125 -35.49 3.52 -13.73
N TRP A 126 -34.93 3.55 -14.94
CA TRP A 126 -35.65 3.76 -16.20
C TRP A 126 -34.66 3.66 -17.37
N ALA A 127 -34.83 2.62 -18.17
CA ALA A 127 -34.23 2.52 -19.49
C ALA A 127 -34.88 3.56 -20.41
N ALA A 128 -34.08 4.38 -21.09
CA ALA A 128 -34.52 5.17 -22.22
C ALA A 128 -33.74 4.74 -23.48
N PRO A 129 -34.42 4.46 -24.59
CA PRO A 129 -33.82 4.00 -25.84
C PRO A 129 -33.31 5.19 -26.67
N GLY A 130 -32.25 4.97 -27.46
CA GLY A 130 -31.83 5.90 -28.50
C GLY A 130 -30.38 6.36 -28.36
N SER A 131 -29.46 5.57 -28.93
CA SER A 131 -28.09 5.99 -29.18
C SER A 131 -28.07 7.09 -30.25
N HIS A 132 -27.67 8.30 -29.88
CA HIS A 132 -27.02 9.20 -30.82
C HIS A 132 -25.57 9.38 -30.38
N ARG A 133 -24.66 8.79 -31.17
CA ARG A 133 -23.22 9.08 -31.13
C ARG A 133 -23.03 10.58 -31.35
N ALA A 134 -22.42 11.27 -30.39
CA ALA A 134 -21.79 12.56 -30.64
C ALA A 134 -20.28 12.34 -30.88
N PRO A 135 -19.64 13.17 -31.72
CA PRO A 135 -18.34 12.89 -32.32
C PRO A 135 -17.21 13.10 -31.32
N TRP A 136 -16.16 12.28 -31.48
CA TRP A 136 -14.86 12.52 -30.88
C TRP A 136 -14.31 13.87 -31.33
N VAL A 137 -14.19 14.82 -30.40
CA VAL A 137 -13.31 15.98 -30.58
C VAL A 137 -11.99 15.61 -29.90
N GLY A 138 -11.02 15.24 -30.72
CA GLY A 138 -9.65 15.01 -30.28
C GLY A 138 -8.95 16.29 -29.84
N GLY A 139 -7.90 16.12 -29.04
CA GLY A 139 -6.91 17.16 -28.77
C GLY A 139 -6.98 17.77 -27.38
N TRP A 140 -6.62 17.00 -26.35
CA TRP A 140 -6.09 17.59 -25.12
C TRP A 140 -4.58 17.34 -25.08
N VAL A 141 -3.84 18.41 -25.37
CA VAL A 141 -2.38 18.46 -25.21
C VAL A 141 -2.10 18.55 -23.70
N TRP A 142 -1.32 17.60 -23.18
CA TRP A 142 -0.84 17.58 -21.80
C TRP A 142 0.17 18.70 -21.55
N GLY A 143 -0.32 19.91 -21.34
CA GLY A 143 0.45 21.05 -20.84
C GLY A 143 0.65 20.97 -19.33
N GLY A 144 1.62 20.18 -18.86
CA GLY A 144 2.32 20.38 -17.58
C GLY A 144 1.52 20.39 -16.26
N ARG A 145 0.20 20.15 -16.23
CA ARG A 145 -0.63 20.15 -15.01
C ARG A 145 -1.56 18.94 -15.01
N VAL A 146 -1.70 18.27 -13.86
CA VAL A 146 -2.39 16.97 -13.73
C VAL A 146 -3.90 17.10 -13.49
N ALA A 147 -4.39 18.29 -13.15
CA ALA A 147 -5.82 18.60 -13.16
C ALA A 147 -6.01 20.08 -13.47
N ASP A 148 -6.70 20.39 -14.57
CA ASP A 148 -7.28 21.71 -14.80
C ASP A 148 -8.79 21.52 -14.88
N ALA A 149 -9.54 22.14 -13.96
CA ALA A 149 -10.99 22.00 -13.88
C ALA A 149 -11.64 23.14 -14.68
N THR A 150 -11.71 23.00 -16.01
CA THR A 150 -12.37 23.99 -16.86
C THR A 150 -13.87 23.69 -17.03
N CYS A 151 -14.73 24.58 -16.52
CA CYS A 151 -16.19 24.56 -16.74
C CYS A 151 -16.49 24.82 -18.25
N THR A 152 -16.93 23.82 -19.01
CA THR A 152 -17.46 24.02 -20.38
C THR A 152 -18.98 24.00 -20.39
N ALA A 153 -19.61 25.05 -20.92
CA ALA A 153 -21.07 25.19 -20.98
C ALA A 153 -21.68 24.30 -22.07
N THR A 154 -22.44 23.28 -21.69
CA THR A 154 -23.36 22.58 -22.61
C THR A 154 -24.80 22.96 -22.24
N GLY A 155 -25.43 23.79 -23.07
CA GLY A 155 -26.78 24.30 -22.83
C GLY A 155 -27.86 23.27 -23.18
N LEU A 156 -28.83 23.08 -22.28
CA LEU A 156 -30.16 22.56 -22.61
C LEU A 156 -31.19 23.36 -21.81
N ALA A 157 -32.12 23.97 -22.55
CA ALA A 157 -33.22 24.78 -22.03
C ALA A 157 -34.35 23.90 -21.50
N GLY A 158 -34.89 24.22 -20.33
CA GLY A 158 -36.12 23.65 -19.80
C GLY A 158 -37.03 24.74 -19.24
N ARG A 159 -38.14 25.00 -19.94
CA ARG A 159 -39.30 25.75 -19.45
C ARG A 159 -40.07 24.90 -18.43
N GLY A 160 -40.60 25.53 -17.39
CA GLY A 160 -41.57 24.90 -16.48
C GLY A 160 -41.81 25.73 -15.21
N SER A 161 -42.87 26.53 -15.27
CA SER A 161 -43.42 27.40 -14.22
C SER A 161 -44.28 26.63 -13.22
N GLU A 162 -44.22 26.96 -11.92
CA GLU A 162 -45.41 26.96 -11.04
C GLU A 162 -45.21 27.80 -9.76
N LEU A 163 -46.32 28.38 -9.29
CA LEU A 163 -46.45 29.52 -8.38
C LEU A 163 -46.42 29.17 -6.87
N LEU A 164 -45.91 30.13 -6.09
CA LEU A 164 -46.09 30.55 -4.67
C LEU A 164 -47.22 29.90 -3.83
N SER A 165 -47.08 29.70 -2.50
CA SER A 165 -47.16 30.76 -1.45
C SER A 165 -46.90 30.21 0.01
N PRO A 166 -47.01 30.95 1.15
CA PRO A 166 -45.85 31.52 1.88
C PRO A 166 -45.74 31.24 3.42
N ARG A 167 -44.63 31.72 4.00
CA ARG A 167 -44.31 32.02 5.44
C ARG A 167 -43.49 31.00 6.24
N ARG A 168 -42.22 31.35 6.50
CA ARG A 168 -41.66 31.65 7.85
C ARG A 168 -40.24 32.22 7.67
N LEU A 169 -40.05 33.47 8.11
CA LEU A 169 -38.74 34.12 8.21
C LEU A 169 -37.99 33.48 9.39
N PHE A 170 -37.06 32.57 9.11
CA PHE A 170 -35.92 32.35 9.98
C PHE A 170 -34.77 33.20 9.44
N THR A 171 -34.18 34.01 10.32
CA THR A 171 -32.91 34.70 10.10
C THR A 171 -31.82 33.65 9.95
N GLU A 172 -31.64 33.17 8.72
CA GLU A 172 -30.55 32.28 8.35
C GLU A 172 -29.24 33.06 8.49
N ARG A 173 -28.41 32.66 9.46
CA ARG A 173 -27.02 33.12 9.58
C ARG A 173 -26.39 33.03 8.19
N GLN A 174 -25.95 34.16 7.64
CA GLN A 174 -25.20 34.21 6.38
C GLN A 174 -23.97 33.29 6.49
N GLN A 175 -24.11 32.05 6.03
CA GLN A 175 -22.97 31.19 5.72
C GLN A 175 -22.29 31.80 4.51
N LEU A 176 -21.10 32.35 4.71
CA LEU A 176 -20.21 32.74 3.62
C LEU A 176 -19.83 31.48 2.85
N ASN A 177 -20.57 31.20 1.79
CA ASN A 177 -20.30 30.11 0.87
C ASN A 177 -19.11 30.51 -0.04
N TYR A 178 -17.91 30.10 0.35
CA TYR A 178 -16.74 30.20 -0.53
C TYR A 178 -16.90 29.20 -1.68
N ARG A 179 -16.92 29.72 -2.91
CA ARG A 179 -16.97 28.91 -4.13
C ARG A 179 -15.55 28.78 -4.69
N LEU A 180 -15.11 27.54 -4.85
CA LEU A 180 -13.80 27.18 -5.40
C LEU A 180 -13.76 27.56 -6.89
N HIS A 181 -12.75 28.31 -7.32
CA HIS A 181 -12.61 28.72 -8.73
C HIS A 181 -11.78 27.72 -9.52
N SER A 182 -10.59 27.39 -9.01
CA SER A 182 -9.66 26.44 -9.59
C SER A 182 -8.91 25.69 -8.48
N VAL A 183 -8.49 24.46 -8.77
CA VAL A 183 -7.62 23.66 -7.91
C VAL A 183 -6.37 23.35 -8.71
N SER A 184 -5.23 23.81 -8.23
CA SER A 184 -3.94 23.52 -8.85
C SER A 184 -3.16 22.55 -7.99
N CYS A 185 -3.12 21.29 -8.45
CA CYS A 185 -2.35 20.21 -7.86
C CYS A 185 -1.07 19.97 -8.67
N THR A 186 0.06 19.80 -7.97
CA THR A 186 1.35 19.41 -8.56
C THR A 186 1.47 17.90 -8.80
N GLY A 187 0.55 17.11 -8.23
CA GLY A 187 0.55 15.65 -8.28
C GLY A 187 1.50 15.01 -7.26
N THR A 188 1.97 15.77 -6.27
CA THR A 188 2.70 15.26 -5.09
C THR A 188 1.80 15.17 -3.85
N GLU A 189 0.63 15.79 -3.93
CA GLU A 189 -0.33 15.92 -2.87
C GLU A 189 -1.06 14.59 -2.62
N VAL A 190 -1.15 14.20 -1.36
CA VAL A 190 -1.84 12.96 -0.94
C VAL A 190 -3.36 13.12 -0.97
N HIS A 191 -3.87 14.36 -1.05
CA HIS A 191 -5.29 14.69 -1.06
C HIS A 191 -5.53 16.04 -1.75
N LEU A 192 -6.71 16.23 -2.37
CA LEU A 192 -7.08 17.50 -3.03
C LEU A 192 -7.00 18.71 -2.10
N SER A 193 -7.21 18.52 -0.80
CA SER A 193 -7.12 19.60 0.21
C SER A 193 -5.71 20.17 0.39
N MET A 194 -4.69 19.48 -0.10
CA MET A 194 -3.30 19.95 -0.07
C MET A 194 -2.91 20.68 -1.34
N CYS A 195 -3.78 20.70 -2.35
CA CYS A 195 -3.56 21.46 -3.57
C CYS A 195 -3.77 22.95 -3.32
N THR A 196 -3.14 23.78 -4.14
CA THR A 196 -3.33 25.23 -4.06
C THR A 196 -4.71 25.60 -4.62
N PHE A 197 -5.43 26.45 -3.88
CA PHE A 197 -6.80 26.83 -4.19
C PHE A 197 -6.88 28.30 -4.58
N GLU A 198 -7.53 28.59 -5.70
CA GLU A 198 -7.96 29.94 -6.02
C GLU A 198 -9.43 30.09 -5.66
N PHE A 199 -9.72 31.06 -4.79
CA PHE A 199 -11.08 31.41 -4.39
C PHE A 199 -11.59 32.59 -5.22
N TYR A 200 -12.87 32.56 -5.59
CA TYR A 200 -13.50 33.63 -6.35
C TYR A 200 -13.36 34.99 -5.65
N ARG A 201 -12.68 35.96 -6.26
CA ARG A 201 -12.78 37.39 -5.90
C ARG A 201 -13.69 38.03 -6.94
N GLY A 202 -14.86 38.48 -6.51
CA GLY A 202 -15.96 38.89 -7.40
C GLY A 202 -15.58 40.01 -8.36
N ASN A 203 -15.46 39.69 -9.66
CA ASN A 203 -15.85 40.53 -10.81
C ASN A 203 -15.37 39.90 -12.14
N ALA A 204 -16.01 38.82 -12.60
CA ALA A 204 -16.10 38.42 -14.02
C ALA A 204 -17.02 37.20 -14.19
N SER A 205 -17.52 37.05 -15.42
CA SER A 205 -18.78 36.45 -15.89
C SER A 205 -18.97 34.94 -15.77
N ALA A 206 -20.22 34.58 -15.38
CA ALA A 206 -20.89 33.28 -15.46
C ALA A 206 -20.35 32.13 -14.58
N SER A 207 -21.01 31.94 -13.43
CA SER A 207 -20.97 30.68 -12.67
C SER A 207 -21.65 29.54 -13.44
N CYS A 208 -21.07 28.35 -13.44
CA CYS A 208 -21.75 27.10 -13.79
C CYS A 208 -23.15 27.09 -13.11
N ARG A 209 -24.24 27.04 -13.90
CA ARG A 209 -25.59 27.52 -13.49
C ARG A 209 -26.32 26.69 -12.42
N THR A 210 -25.66 25.67 -11.91
CA THR A 210 -26.01 24.82 -10.77
C THR A 210 -24.66 24.29 -10.33
N GLY A 211 -24.31 24.32 -9.03
CA GLY A 211 -23.01 23.86 -8.53
C GLY A 211 -22.72 22.41 -8.96
N MET A 212 -22.17 22.23 -10.16
CA MET A 212 -21.86 20.93 -10.69
C MET A 212 -20.66 20.39 -9.90
N PRO A 213 -20.69 19.13 -9.47
CA PRO A 213 -19.54 18.53 -8.83
C PRO A 213 -18.38 18.52 -9.81
N ALA A 214 -17.24 19.08 -9.40
CA ALA A 214 -15.98 18.82 -10.09
C ALA A 214 -15.65 17.34 -9.87
N VAL A 215 -15.73 16.53 -10.93
CA VAL A 215 -15.38 15.11 -10.87
C VAL A 215 -13.90 15.00 -11.16
N VAL A 216 -13.11 14.67 -10.13
CA VAL A 216 -11.72 14.24 -10.33
C VAL A 216 -11.76 12.76 -10.66
N SER A 217 -11.46 12.40 -11.91
CA SER A 217 -11.30 11.01 -12.31
C SER A 217 -9.86 10.57 -12.01
N CYS A 218 -9.66 10.01 -10.82
CA CYS A 218 -8.43 9.28 -10.51
C CYS A 218 -8.58 7.87 -11.09
N LEU A 219 -7.95 7.60 -12.24
CA LEU A 219 -7.83 6.23 -12.72
C LEU A 219 -6.74 5.55 -11.89
N PRO A 220 -7.01 4.37 -11.30
CA PRO A 220 -5.96 3.56 -10.69
C PRO A 220 -4.86 3.33 -11.74
N GLY A 221 -3.60 3.39 -11.32
CA GLY A 221 -2.49 3.02 -12.19
C GLY A 221 -2.73 1.64 -12.83
N PRO A 222 -2.08 1.31 -13.96
CA PRO A 222 -2.35 0.09 -14.73
C PRO A 222 -2.24 -1.20 -13.90
N LEU A 223 -1.46 -1.18 -12.81
CA LEU A 223 -1.31 -2.29 -11.86
C LEU A 223 -2.53 -2.55 -10.96
N PHE A 224 -3.43 -1.56 -10.80
CA PHE A 224 -4.61 -1.62 -9.93
C PHE A 224 -5.93 -1.57 -10.69
N ALA A 225 -5.89 -1.40 -12.01
CA ALA A 225 -7.07 -1.41 -12.88
C ALA A 225 -7.51 -2.87 -13.16
N ALA A 226 -8.00 -3.58 -12.15
CA ALA A 226 -8.64 -4.88 -12.35
C ALA A 226 -10.13 -4.68 -12.64
N GLY A 227 -10.57 -4.98 -13.88
CA GLY A 227 -12.00 -5.16 -14.18
C GLY A 227 -12.58 -4.45 -15.41
N THR A 228 -11.80 -3.74 -16.22
CA THR A 228 -12.27 -3.31 -17.56
C THR A 228 -11.61 -4.20 -18.62
N PRO A 229 -12.38 -4.99 -19.39
CA PRO A 229 -11.84 -5.60 -20.60
C PRO A 229 -11.40 -4.43 -21.49
N CYS A 230 -10.12 -4.36 -21.83
CA CYS A 230 -9.67 -3.47 -22.90
C CYS A 230 -10.51 -3.78 -24.14
N PRO A 231 -11.32 -2.85 -24.65
CA PRO A 231 -12.00 -3.08 -25.92
C PRO A 231 -10.92 -3.04 -27.01
N THR A 232 -10.60 -4.22 -27.53
CA THR A 232 -10.04 -4.51 -28.86
C THR A 232 -9.46 -3.30 -29.60
N LEU A 233 -8.30 -2.82 -29.14
CA LEU A 233 -7.36 -1.99 -29.88
C LEU A 233 -5.98 -2.35 -29.32
N PRO A 234 -4.96 -2.63 -30.16
CA PRO A 234 -3.64 -2.99 -29.67
C PRO A 234 -3.10 -1.79 -28.88
N CYS A 235 -2.98 -1.91 -27.56
CA CYS A 235 -2.19 -0.95 -26.79
C CYS A 235 -0.79 -0.96 -27.40
N PRO A 236 -0.24 0.18 -27.85
CA PRO A 236 1.14 0.25 -28.25
C PRO A 236 1.98 -0.22 -27.06
N CYS A 237 2.89 -1.15 -27.32
CA CYS A 237 3.75 -1.80 -26.35
C CYS A 237 4.20 -0.82 -25.26
N SER A 238 3.97 -1.16 -23.99
CA SER A 238 4.48 -0.37 -22.87
C SER A 238 5.98 -0.15 -23.09
N PRO A 239 6.50 1.09 -23.07
CA PRO A 239 7.93 1.31 -23.05
C PRO A 239 8.53 0.51 -21.88
N GLN A 240 9.67 -0.16 -22.10
CA GLN A 240 10.27 -0.99 -21.06
C GLN A 240 10.36 -0.22 -19.74
N PRO A 241 9.99 -0.84 -18.61
CA PRO A 241 10.05 -0.17 -17.32
C PRO A 241 11.49 0.24 -17.06
N ARG A 242 11.73 1.56 -16.93
CA ARG A 242 13.05 2.12 -16.64
C ARG A 242 13.39 2.05 -15.16
N ILE A 243 12.40 1.77 -14.31
CA ILE A 243 12.51 1.67 -12.86
C ILE A 243 11.71 0.46 -12.37
N ARG A 244 12.22 -0.23 -11.36
CA ARG A 244 11.50 -1.29 -10.64
C ARG A 244 11.82 -1.27 -9.14
N LEU A 245 10.95 -1.87 -8.34
CA LEU A 245 11.16 -2.09 -6.92
C LEU A 245 11.47 -3.56 -6.63
N LYS A 246 12.44 -3.82 -5.76
CA LYS A 246 12.84 -5.17 -5.32
C LYS A 246 12.99 -5.25 -3.80
N GLY A 247 12.83 -6.43 -3.20
CA GLY A 247 13.02 -6.66 -1.76
C GLY A 247 11.93 -6.11 -0.83
N GLY A 248 10.85 -5.55 -1.37
CA GLY A 248 9.68 -5.13 -0.61
C GLY A 248 8.71 -6.26 -0.29
N ALA A 249 8.05 -6.17 0.88
CA ALA A 249 7.07 -7.15 1.32
C ALA A 249 5.67 -6.87 0.73
N ARG A 250 5.39 -5.59 0.47
CA ARG A 250 4.13 -5.09 -0.08
C ARG A 250 4.38 -4.43 -1.43
N VAL A 251 3.34 -4.37 -2.24
CA VAL A 251 3.38 -3.63 -3.49
C VAL A 251 3.56 -2.14 -3.21
N GLY A 252 4.41 -1.48 -4.00
CA GLY A 252 4.81 -0.09 -3.78
C GLY A 252 5.93 0.09 -2.75
N GLU A 253 6.52 -0.98 -2.22
CA GLU A 253 7.68 -0.90 -1.32
C GLU A 253 8.88 -1.64 -1.93
N GLY A 254 10.10 -1.16 -1.69
CA GLY A 254 11.32 -1.87 -2.06
C GLY A 254 12.52 -0.96 -2.36
N ARG A 255 13.68 -1.59 -2.55
CA ARG A 255 14.87 -0.98 -3.13
C ARG A 255 14.58 -0.55 -4.55
N VAL A 256 15.02 0.65 -4.90
CA VAL A 256 14.82 1.21 -6.23
C VAL A 256 15.96 0.75 -7.13
N GLU A 257 15.61 0.15 -8.26
CA GLU A 257 16.55 -0.22 -9.31
C GLU A 257 16.16 0.49 -10.61
N VAL A 258 17.16 1.03 -11.29
CA VAL A 258 17.00 1.77 -12.55
C VAL A 258 17.74 1.08 -13.68
N LEU A 259 17.17 1.14 -14.87
CA LEU A 259 17.74 0.55 -16.07
C LEU A 259 18.55 1.59 -16.84
N ARG A 260 19.84 1.34 -17.02
CA ARG A 260 20.73 2.16 -17.84
C ARG A 260 21.51 1.26 -18.80
N SER A 261 21.49 1.58 -20.10
CA SER A 261 22.26 0.82 -21.12
C SER A 261 22.02 -0.69 -21.08
N SER A 262 20.77 -1.11 -20.87
CA SER A 262 20.37 -2.54 -20.77
C SER A 262 20.80 -3.27 -19.50
N GLU A 263 21.36 -2.57 -18.51
CA GLU A 263 21.78 -3.13 -17.23
C GLU A 263 21.02 -2.48 -16.07
N TRP A 264 20.51 -3.31 -15.15
CA TRP A 264 19.87 -2.84 -13.93
C TRP A 264 20.93 -2.48 -12.89
N GLY A 265 20.75 -1.34 -12.24
CA GLY A 265 21.61 -0.92 -11.14
C GLY A 265 20.84 -0.16 -10.08
N THR A 266 21.50 0.08 -8.95
CA THR A 266 20.90 0.71 -7.77
C THR A 266 21.17 2.22 -7.73
N ILE A 267 20.65 2.86 -6.69
CA ILE A 267 20.79 4.30 -6.42
C ILE A 267 21.38 4.43 -5.03
N CYS A 268 22.36 5.31 -4.87
CA CYS A 268 22.94 5.63 -3.57
C CYS A 268 22.01 6.55 -2.76
N ASP A 269 21.97 6.35 -1.45
CA ASP A 269 21.07 7.04 -0.54
C ASP A 269 21.54 8.44 -0.09
N ASP A 270 22.74 8.86 -0.51
CA ASP A 270 23.23 10.21 -0.26
C ASP A 270 22.23 11.25 -0.77
N ARG A 271 21.80 12.14 0.14
CA ARG A 271 20.76 13.15 -0.10
C ARG A 271 19.41 12.60 -0.60
N TRP A 272 19.15 11.30 -0.42
CA TRP A 272 17.88 10.69 -0.74
C TRP A 272 16.77 11.24 0.16
N ASN A 273 15.76 11.88 -0.46
CA ASN A 273 14.71 12.60 0.25
C ASN A 273 13.31 12.14 -0.20
N LEU A 274 12.29 12.58 0.55
CA LEU A 274 10.89 12.22 0.29
C LEU A 274 10.38 12.70 -1.08
N LEU A 275 10.92 13.81 -1.59
CA LEU A 275 10.57 14.35 -2.91
C LEU A 275 11.04 13.42 -4.03
N SER A 276 12.30 12.97 -3.96
CA SER A 276 12.88 12.03 -4.92
C SER A 276 12.18 10.67 -4.86
N ALA A 277 11.88 10.19 -3.64
CA ALA A 277 11.06 9.00 -3.46
C ALA A 277 9.66 9.16 -4.07
N SER A 278 9.04 10.33 -3.96
CA SER A 278 7.71 10.60 -4.53
C SER A 278 7.71 10.60 -6.05
N VAL A 279 8.80 11.06 -6.68
CA VAL A 279 8.98 10.95 -8.14
C VAL A 279 8.98 9.47 -8.57
N VAL A 280 9.70 8.60 -7.84
CA VAL A 280 9.72 7.15 -8.11
C VAL A 280 8.32 6.54 -7.96
N CYS A 281 7.62 6.83 -6.86
CA CYS A 281 6.28 6.31 -6.62
C CYS A 281 5.28 6.77 -7.69
N ARG A 282 5.43 8.00 -8.19
CA ARG A 282 4.59 8.54 -9.26
C ARG A 282 4.91 7.92 -10.61
N GLU A 283 6.20 7.75 -10.93
CA GLU A 283 6.64 7.10 -12.18
C GLU A 283 6.13 5.65 -12.27
N LEU A 284 6.03 4.95 -11.13
CA LEU A 284 5.46 3.60 -11.04
C LEU A 284 3.93 3.56 -10.94
N GLY A 285 3.27 4.71 -10.78
CA GLY A 285 1.79 4.82 -10.72
C GLY A 285 1.16 4.54 -9.35
N PHE A 286 1.93 4.56 -8.26
CA PHE A 286 1.41 4.40 -6.88
C PHE A 286 0.91 5.72 -6.27
N GLY A 287 1.43 6.86 -6.71
CA GLY A 287 1.11 8.18 -6.15
C GLY A 287 2.32 8.81 -5.47
N SER A 288 2.17 9.33 -4.26
CA SER A 288 3.28 9.92 -3.49
C SER A 288 4.01 8.91 -2.61
N ALA A 289 5.23 9.24 -2.20
CA ALA A 289 5.98 8.41 -1.25
C ALA A 289 5.48 8.64 0.18
N LYS A 290 5.41 7.54 0.92
CA LYS A 290 5.21 7.51 2.37
C LYS A 290 6.54 7.74 3.11
N GLU A 291 7.57 7.01 2.71
CA GLU A 291 8.89 7.01 3.36
C GLU A 291 9.99 6.90 2.29
N ALA A 292 11.06 7.69 2.46
CA ALA A 292 12.33 7.53 1.76
C ALA A 292 13.28 6.75 2.67
N LEU A 293 13.71 5.58 2.24
CA LEU A 293 14.52 4.66 3.03
C LEU A 293 15.97 4.69 2.56
N THR A 294 16.88 4.73 3.54
CA THR A 294 18.33 4.73 3.36
C THR A 294 18.94 3.51 4.05
N GLY A 295 20.20 3.20 3.78
CA GLY A 295 21.01 2.16 4.40
C GLY A 295 20.66 0.75 3.93
N ALA A 296 20.25 0.59 2.66
CA ALA A 296 19.84 -0.69 2.09
C ALA A 296 18.80 -1.44 2.95
N ARG A 297 17.93 -0.71 3.65
CA ARG A 297 16.92 -1.28 4.58
C ARG A 297 15.97 -2.27 3.90
N MET A 298 15.78 -2.18 2.58
CA MET A 298 14.95 -3.12 1.81
C MET A 298 15.77 -4.21 1.12
N GLY A 299 16.99 -4.46 1.62
CA GLY A 299 17.95 -5.41 1.07
C GLY A 299 18.95 -4.72 0.13
N ARG A 300 20.13 -5.30 0.03
CA ARG A 300 21.22 -4.81 -0.82
C ARG A 300 20.96 -5.22 -2.27
N GLY A 301 21.31 -4.35 -3.22
CA GLY A 301 21.33 -4.70 -4.63
C GLY A 301 22.65 -5.32 -5.04
N THR A 302 22.75 -5.56 -6.34
CA THR A 302 23.94 -6.12 -6.99
C THR A 302 24.19 -5.40 -8.30
N GLY A 303 25.45 -5.44 -8.75
CA GLY A 303 25.85 -4.81 -10.00
C GLY A 303 26.22 -3.33 -9.82
N PRO A 304 26.08 -2.50 -10.85
CA PRO A 304 26.49 -1.09 -10.78
C PRO A 304 25.50 -0.26 -9.96
N ILE A 305 26.03 0.78 -9.32
CA ILE A 305 25.22 1.90 -8.79
C ILE A 305 25.19 2.94 -9.92
N HIS A 306 23.99 3.37 -10.35
CA HIS A 306 23.83 4.24 -11.52
C HIS A 306 23.65 5.71 -11.18
N LEU A 307 23.05 6.02 -10.02
CA LEU A 307 22.72 7.38 -9.60
C LEU A 307 23.23 7.64 -8.17
N ASN A 308 23.77 8.83 -7.94
CA ASN A 308 24.15 9.32 -6.63
C ASN A 308 23.65 10.76 -6.42
N GLU A 309 23.42 11.13 -5.15
CA GLU A 309 23.07 12.48 -4.73
C GLU A 309 21.87 13.07 -5.49
N VAL A 310 20.83 12.25 -5.69
CA VAL A 310 19.66 12.63 -6.51
C VAL A 310 18.86 13.72 -5.79
N GLN A 311 18.63 14.84 -6.47
CA GLN A 311 17.91 15.99 -5.95
C GLN A 311 16.73 16.34 -6.84
N CYS A 312 15.59 15.70 -6.60
CA CYS A 312 14.35 16.06 -7.28
C CYS A 312 13.65 17.26 -6.61
N GLN A 313 13.01 18.10 -7.42
CA GLN A 313 12.08 19.14 -6.99
C GLN A 313 10.70 18.58 -6.61
N GLY A 314 10.34 17.41 -7.15
CA GLY A 314 9.06 16.71 -6.93
C GLY A 314 8.07 16.84 -8.09
N THR A 315 8.36 17.64 -9.12
CA THR A 315 7.49 17.84 -10.30
C THR A 315 7.91 17.00 -11.51
N GLU A 316 9.05 16.34 -11.42
CA GLU A 316 9.67 15.54 -12.48
C GLU A 316 8.86 14.29 -12.83
N LYS A 317 8.70 14.00 -14.13
CA LYS A 317 7.95 12.80 -14.57
C LYS A 317 8.73 11.50 -14.42
N SER A 318 10.06 11.59 -14.41
CA SER A 318 10.94 10.43 -14.26
C SER A 318 12.15 10.78 -13.40
N LEU A 319 12.66 9.81 -12.66
CA LEU A 319 13.84 9.99 -11.82
C LEU A 319 15.07 10.47 -12.62
N TRP A 320 15.19 10.04 -13.88
CA TRP A 320 16.28 10.44 -14.78
C TRP A 320 16.27 11.93 -15.16
N SER A 321 15.16 12.63 -14.94
CA SER A 321 15.06 14.07 -15.17
C SER A 321 15.46 14.92 -13.95
N CYS A 322 15.68 14.28 -12.80
CA CYS A 322 16.20 14.97 -11.63
C CYS A 322 17.72 15.22 -11.78
N PRO A 323 18.25 16.33 -11.27
CA PRO A 323 19.68 16.51 -11.06
C PRO A 323 20.28 15.37 -10.22
N PHE A 324 21.37 14.78 -10.71
CA PHE A 324 22.16 13.77 -10.01
C PHE A 324 23.64 13.94 -10.31
N ARG A 325 24.52 13.39 -9.46
CA ARG A 325 25.96 13.42 -9.66
C ARG A 325 26.44 12.12 -10.33
N ASN A 326 27.43 12.23 -11.22
CA ASN A 326 28.10 11.06 -11.77
C ASN A 326 28.92 10.37 -10.67
N ILE A 327 28.83 9.05 -10.61
CA ILE A 327 29.46 8.23 -9.57
C ILE A 327 30.95 8.04 -9.84
N THR A 328 31.77 8.17 -8.80
CA THR A 328 33.10 7.53 -8.76
C THR A 328 33.03 6.27 -7.90
N GLN A 329 33.83 5.26 -8.22
CA GLN A 329 33.73 3.90 -7.66
C GLN A 329 34.00 3.83 -6.14
N GLU A 330 34.54 4.90 -5.54
CA GLU A 330 34.85 5.01 -4.12
C GLU A 330 33.75 5.69 -3.30
N ASP A 331 32.75 6.32 -3.95
CA ASP A 331 31.79 7.17 -3.25
C ASP A 331 30.66 6.40 -2.56
N CYS A 332 30.19 5.28 -3.13
CA CYS A 332 29.00 4.56 -2.62
C CYS A 332 29.14 3.04 -2.66
N LYS A 333 28.53 2.37 -1.68
CA LYS A 333 28.45 0.90 -1.60
C LYS A 333 27.00 0.43 -1.57
N HIS A 334 26.75 -0.86 -1.85
CA HIS A 334 25.41 -1.45 -1.76
C HIS A 334 24.82 -1.49 -0.34
N THR A 335 25.58 -1.09 0.69
CA THR A 335 25.04 -0.80 2.02
C THR A 335 24.22 0.47 2.07
N GLU A 336 24.36 1.34 1.08
CA GLU A 336 23.75 2.66 0.97
C GLU A 336 22.71 2.68 -0.16
N ASP A 337 22.20 1.52 -0.57
CA ASP A 337 21.17 1.47 -1.61
C ASP A 337 19.87 2.10 -1.11
N ALA A 338 19.35 3.04 -1.90
CA ALA A 338 18.12 3.75 -1.62
C ALA A 338 16.88 2.90 -1.88
N ALA A 339 15.86 3.10 -1.06
CA ALA A 339 14.58 2.41 -1.14
C ALA A 339 13.40 3.37 -0.91
N VAL A 340 12.21 2.94 -1.30
CA VAL A 340 10.98 3.72 -1.14
C VAL A 340 9.85 2.88 -0.56
N ARG A 341 8.93 3.55 0.11
CA ARG A 341 7.59 3.03 0.41
C ARG A 341 6.58 4.02 -0.13
N CYS A 342 5.75 3.58 -1.05
CA CYS A 342 4.72 4.38 -1.68
C CYS A 342 3.41 4.31 -0.91
N ASN A 343 2.61 5.36 -1.01
CA ASN A 343 1.21 5.29 -0.62
C ASN A 343 0.49 4.46 -1.69
N VAL A 344 -0.21 3.40 -1.28
CA VAL A 344 -1.01 2.56 -2.18
C VAL A 344 -2.49 2.68 -1.78
N PRO A 345 -3.41 2.67 -2.75
CA PRO A 345 -4.84 2.74 -2.45
C PRO A 345 -5.26 1.51 -1.63
N TYR A 346 -6.09 1.75 -0.62
CA TYR A 346 -6.68 0.69 0.19
C TYR A 346 -7.76 -0.03 -0.63
N MET A 347 -7.51 -1.29 -0.99
CA MET A 347 -8.43 -2.10 -1.81
C MET A 347 -9.31 -3.05 -0.98
N GLY A 348 -9.09 -3.16 0.33
CA GLY A 348 -9.90 -3.97 1.25
C GLY A 348 -9.83 -5.48 1.01
N TYR A 349 -8.80 -5.98 0.33
CA TYR A 349 -8.63 -7.41 0.06
C TYR A 349 -8.38 -8.24 1.32
N GLU A 350 -7.91 -7.62 2.40
CA GLU A 350 -7.73 -8.32 3.69
C GLU A 350 -9.04 -8.84 4.28
N ASN A 351 -10.19 -8.24 3.94
CA ASN A 351 -11.48 -8.67 4.49
C ASN A 351 -11.98 -9.99 3.88
N LEU A 352 -11.34 -10.46 2.81
CA LEU A 352 -11.70 -11.69 2.11
C LEU A 352 -10.93 -12.92 2.64
N ILE A 353 -9.95 -12.72 3.53
CA ILE A 353 -9.07 -13.78 4.02
C ILE A 353 -8.75 -13.56 5.50
N ARG A 354 -8.60 -14.63 6.28
CA ARG A 354 -8.12 -14.56 7.67
C ARG A 354 -7.29 -15.77 8.05
N LEU A 355 -6.54 -15.64 9.15
CA LEU A 355 -5.80 -16.73 9.76
C LEU A 355 -6.50 -17.21 11.03
N SER A 356 -6.63 -18.52 11.21
CA SER A 356 -7.22 -19.14 12.39
C SER A 356 -6.33 -20.24 12.99
N GLY A 357 -6.49 -20.50 14.30
CA GLY A 357 -5.83 -21.58 15.03
C GLY A 357 -4.33 -21.42 15.32
N GLY A 358 -3.68 -20.38 14.79
CA GLY A 358 -2.27 -20.08 15.04
C GLY A 358 -1.98 -19.59 16.46
N ARG A 359 -0.75 -19.81 16.94
CA ARG A 359 -0.30 -19.30 18.27
C ARG A 359 0.00 -17.80 18.23
N SER A 360 0.20 -17.25 17.02
CA SER A 360 0.48 -15.83 16.81
C SER A 360 -0.37 -15.30 15.65
N ARG A 361 -0.46 -13.97 15.54
CA ARG A 361 -1.13 -13.28 14.42
C ARG A 361 -0.46 -13.49 13.05
N PHE A 362 0.75 -14.05 13.02
CA PHE A 362 1.53 -14.26 11.80
C PHE A 362 1.43 -15.67 11.27
N GLU A 363 0.78 -16.58 11.98
CA GLU A 363 0.63 -17.96 11.54
C GLU A 363 -0.82 -18.41 11.69
N GLY A 364 -1.20 -19.38 10.88
CA GLY A 364 -2.50 -20.01 11.01
C GLY A 364 -2.98 -20.63 9.71
N ARG A 365 -4.11 -21.30 9.84
CA ARG A 365 -4.88 -21.87 8.75
C ARG A 365 -5.51 -20.74 7.95
N VAL A 366 -5.45 -20.86 6.63
CA VAL A 366 -6.03 -19.86 5.73
C VAL A 366 -7.52 -20.13 5.56
N GLU A 367 -8.33 -19.15 5.94
CA GLU A 367 -9.77 -19.15 5.70
C GLU A 367 -10.13 -18.02 4.73
N VAL A 368 -10.97 -18.32 3.74
CA VAL A 368 -11.42 -17.37 2.71
C VAL A 368 -12.92 -17.13 2.86
N ALA A 369 -13.34 -15.87 2.75
CA ALA A 369 -14.73 -15.47 2.80
C ALA A 369 -15.40 -15.66 1.43
N VAL A 370 -16.55 -16.31 1.42
CA VAL A 370 -17.33 -16.61 0.21
C VAL A 370 -18.75 -16.08 0.38
N GLY A 371 -19.35 -15.57 -0.70
CA GLY A 371 -20.71 -15.01 -0.69
C GLY A 371 -20.84 -13.54 -0.24
N ALA A 372 -19.73 -12.80 -0.09
CA ALA A 372 -19.72 -11.41 0.39
C ALA A 372 -20.39 -10.35 -0.54
N GLY A 373 -21.12 -10.78 -1.59
CA GLY A 373 -21.70 -9.90 -2.62
C GLY A 373 -23.21 -9.68 -2.54
N ASP A 374 -23.99 -10.57 -1.91
CA ASP A 374 -25.46 -10.63 -2.06
C ASP A 374 -26.24 -10.35 -0.77
N GLY A 375 -25.70 -9.54 0.14
CA GLY A 375 -26.41 -9.12 1.36
C GLY A 375 -26.58 -10.21 2.43
N GLU A 376 -26.09 -11.43 2.18
CA GLU A 376 -25.92 -12.48 3.18
C GLU A 376 -24.57 -12.33 3.92
N GLN A 377 -24.50 -12.85 5.15
CA GLN A 377 -23.26 -12.84 5.92
C GLN A 377 -22.21 -13.72 5.22
N PRO A 378 -20.96 -13.25 5.08
CA PRO A 378 -19.90 -14.03 4.45
C PRO A 378 -19.66 -15.31 5.25
N HIS A 379 -19.82 -16.46 4.58
CA HIS A 379 -19.44 -17.73 5.18
C HIS A 379 -17.94 -17.96 4.96
N TRP A 380 -17.27 -18.49 5.98
CA TRP A 380 -15.84 -18.77 5.93
C TRP A 380 -15.61 -20.20 5.44
N GLY A 381 -14.63 -20.38 4.57
CA GLY A 381 -14.24 -21.66 4.01
C GLY A 381 -12.74 -21.89 4.04
N LEU A 382 -12.34 -23.15 3.95
CA LEU A 382 -10.95 -23.59 3.93
C LEU A 382 -10.39 -23.67 2.51
N VAL A 383 -9.07 -23.57 2.41
CA VAL A 383 -8.33 -23.79 1.17
C VAL A 383 -7.69 -25.17 1.22
N CYS A 384 -7.80 -25.95 0.14
CA CYS A 384 -7.14 -27.24 0.00
C CYS A 384 -5.61 -27.08 0.05
N GLY A 385 -4.94 -27.87 0.89
CA GLY A 385 -3.48 -27.85 1.04
C GLY A 385 -2.73 -28.56 -0.10
N GLU A 386 -3.42 -29.29 -0.98
CA GLU A 386 -2.80 -29.99 -2.11
C GLU A 386 -2.19 -28.98 -3.10
N GLY A 387 -0.88 -29.09 -3.32
CA GLY A 387 -0.14 -28.16 -4.18
C GLY A 387 0.17 -26.80 -3.54
N TRP A 388 -0.18 -26.58 -2.27
CA TRP A 388 0.11 -25.34 -1.57
C TRP A 388 1.62 -25.19 -1.30
N GLY A 389 2.22 -24.12 -1.81
CA GLY A 389 3.64 -23.82 -1.70
C GLY A 389 3.93 -22.49 -1.01
N THR A 390 5.18 -22.05 -1.11
CA THR A 390 5.61 -20.75 -0.57
C THR A 390 5.09 -19.59 -1.41
N LEU A 391 4.88 -19.75 -2.72
CA LEU A 391 4.38 -18.68 -3.59
C LEU A 391 2.93 -18.32 -3.30
N GLU A 392 2.09 -19.32 -3.06
CA GLU A 392 0.70 -19.12 -2.63
C GLU A 392 0.64 -18.48 -1.24
N ALA A 393 1.48 -18.98 -0.31
CA ALA A 393 1.63 -18.40 1.01
C ALA A 393 2.10 -16.94 0.96
N MET A 394 3.02 -16.59 0.04
CA MET A 394 3.49 -15.23 -0.18
C MET A 394 2.36 -14.28 -0.57
N VAL A 395 1.44 -14.73 -1.45
CA VAL A 395 0.25 -13.94 -1.82
C VAL A 395 -0.69 -13.79 -0.64
N ALA A 396 -0.93 -14.86 0.13
CA ALA A 396 -1.77 -14.81 1.33
C ALA A 396 -1.23 -13.85 2.40
N CYS A 397 0.06 -13.95 2.75
CA CYS A 397 0.71 -13.06 3.72
C CYS A 397 0.70 -11.60 3.26
N ARG A 398 0.88 -11.36 1.95
CA ARG A 398 0.81 -10.04 1.35
C ARG A 398 -0.60 -9.46 1.39
N GLN A 399 -1.60 -10.26 1.04
CA GLN A 399 -3.02 -9.88 1.06
C GLN A 399 -3.46 -9.46 2.47
N LEU A 400 -3.00 -10.18 3.50
CA LEU A 400 -3.23 -9.85 4.91
C LEU A 400 -2.36 -8.68 5.43
N GLY A 401 -1.44 -8.17 4.63
CA GLY A 401 -0.49 -7.13 5.05
C GLY A 401 0.53 -7.61 6.10
N LEU A 402 0.75 -8.92 6.25
CA LEU A 402 1.66 -9.52 7.24
C LEU A 402 3.11 -9.68 6.74
N GLY A 403 3.38 -9.29 5.49
CA GLY A 403 4.73 -9.26 4.93
C GLY A 403 5.02 -10.42 3.99
N PHE A 404 6.18 -11.04 4.15
CA PHE A 404 6.60 -12.24 3.42
C PHE A 404 6.04 -13.51 4.06
N ALA A 405 6.04 -14.60 3.31
CA ALA A 405 5.82 -15.94 3.80
C ALA A 405 7.17 -16.63 4.05
N ASN A 406 7.36 -17.14 5.26
CA ASN A 406 8.46 -18.05 5.56
C ASN A 406 8.15 -19.45 5.02
N HIS A 407 6.93 -19.94 5.28
CA HIS A 407 6.51 -21.29 4.90
C HIS A 407 5.04 -21.35 4.49
N GLY A 408 4.77 -22.13 3.44
CA GLY A 408 3.44 -22.66 3.11
C GLY A 408 3.30 -24.08 3.63
N LEU A 409 2.21 -24.36 4.34
CA LEU A 409 1.94 -25.63 4.98
C LEU A 409 0.78 -26.32 4.26
N GLN A 410 0.95 -27.59 3.95
CA GLN A 410 -0.07 -28.40 3.28
C GLN A 410 -0.96 -29.14 4.28
N GLU A 411 -0.48 -29.31 5.50
CA GLU A 411 -1.20 -29.95 6.59
C GLU A 411 -1.14 -29.09 7.84
N THR A 412 -2.30 -28.94 8.48
CA THR A 412 -2.52 -27.99 9.59
C THR A 412 -3.23 -28.64 10.77
N TRP A 413 -2.99 -29.94 10.97
CA TRP A 413 -3.60 -30.73 12.03
C TRP A 413 -3.22 -30.27 13.45
N TYR A 414 -2.13 -29.52 13.60
CA TYR A 414 -1.57 -29.08 14.88
C TYR A 414 -2.14 -27.74 15.38
N TRP A 415 -2.92 -27.04 14.56
CA TRP A 415 -3.72 -25.89 15.00
C TRP A 415 -5.11 -26.35 15.40
N ASP A 416 -5.66 -25.68 16.42
CA ASP A 416 -6.97 -26.02 16.96
C ASP A 416 -8.04 -26.04 15.84
N ALA A 417 -8.93 -27.03 15.91
CA ALA A 417 -9.99 -27.18 14.94
C ALA A 417 -10.95 -25.99 15.04
N SER A 418 -10.96 -25.16 14.01
CA SER A 418 -12.00 -24.15 13.80
C SER A 418 -13.35 -24.84 13.57
N ASN A 419 -14.45 -24.14 13.88
CA ASN A 419 -15.81 -24.58 13.51
C ASN A 419 -16.02 -24.63 11.98
N VAL A 420 -15.08 -24.11 11.20
CA VAL A 420 -15.10 -24.11 9.74
C VAL A 420 -14.50 -25.43 9.23
N THR A 421 -15.32 -26.24 8.57
CA THR A 421 -14.92 -27.52 7.96
C THR A 421 -14.94 -27.51 6.44
N ASP A 422 -15.66 -26.59 5.83
CA ASP A 422 -15.97 -26.65 4.41
C ASP A 422 -14.82 -26.12 3.57
N MET A 423 -14.33 -26.93 2.62
CA MET A 423 -13.34 -26.52 1.63
C MET A 423 -14.02 -25.71 0.54
N VAL A 424 -13.53 -24.51 0.24
CA VAL A 424 -14.13 -23.60 -0.75
C VAL A 424 -13.17 -23.21 -1.88
N MET A 425 -11.86 -23.46 -1.73
CA MET A 425 -10.89 -23.20 -2.78
C MET A 425 -9.94 -24.38 -2.95
N SER A 426 -9.63 -24.75 -4.20
CA SER A 426 -8.74 -25.86 -4.52
C SER A 426 -7.86 -25.56 -5.74
N GLY A 427 -6.71 -26.24 -5.83
CA GLY A 427 -5.78 -26.11 -6.95
C GLY A 427 -5.20 -24.70 -7.11
N VAL A 428 -4.97 -23.99 -6.01
CA VAL A 428 -4.44 -22.62 -6.04
C VAL A 428 -2.99 -22.67 -6.46
N LYS A 429 -2.67 -21.96 -7.55
CA LYS A 429 -1.33 -21.81 -8.08
C LYS A 429 -1.07 -20.34 -8.40
N CYS A 430 -0.11 -19.76 -7.70
CA CYS A 430 0.24 -18.35 -7.82
C CYS A 430 1.61 -18.19 -8.49
N THR A 431 1.78 -17.10 -9.24
CA THR A 431 3.09 -16.64 -9.72
C THR A 431 3.88 -15.92 -8.63
N GLY A 432 3.19 -15.41 -7.60
CA GLY A 432 3.74 -14.64 -6.51
C GLY A 432 3.66 -13.12 -6.73
N LEU A 433 3.11 -12.64 -7.85
CA LEU A 433 2.91 -11.21 -8.14
C LEU A 433 1.48 -10.74 -7.86
N GLU A 434 0.55 -11.67 -7.65
CA GLU A 434 -0.86 -11.41 -7.40
C GLU A 434 -1.06 -10.61 -6.10
N MET A 435 -2.16 -9.85 -6.07
CA MET A 435 -2.55 -9.03 -4.91
C MET A 435 -3.51 -9.76 -3.97
N SER A 436 -4.24 -10.76 -4.48
CA SER A 436 -5.16 -11.59 -3.70
C SER A 436 -5.15 -13.03 -4.20
N LEU A 437 -5.49 -13.98 -3.33
CA LEU A 437 -5.59 -15.40 -3.71
C LEU A 437 -6.60 -15.67 -4.82
N SER A 438 -7.67 -14.87 -4.89
CA SER A 438 -8.68 -14.96 -5.96
C SER A 438 -8.16 -14.61 -7.36
N GLN A 439 -7.01 -13.94 -7.47
CA GLN A 439 -6.37 -13.63 -8.75
C GLN A 439 -5.42 -14.74 -9.22
N CYS A 440 -5.04 -15.66 -8.32
CA CYS A 440 -4.23 -16.80 -8.69
C CYS A 440 -5.03 -17.77 -9.56
N GLN A 441 -4.33 -18.65 -10.29
CA GLN A 441 -5.03 -19.72 -10.99
C GLN A 441 -5.61 -20.69 -9.96
N HIS A 442 -6.92 -20.91 -10.00
CA HIS A 442 -7.61 -21.88 -9.14
C HIS A 442 -8.79 -22.51 -9.90
N HIS A 443 -9.31 -23.63 -9.40
CA HIS A 443 -10.40 -24.36 -10.07
C HIS A 443 -11.78 -23.65 -10.01
N GLY A 444 -11.86 -22.40 -9.55
CA GLY A 444 -13.13 -21.68 -9.43
C GLY A 444 -14.09 -22.37 -8.45
N ALA A 445 -15.30 -22.66 -8.91
CA ALA A 445 -16.34 -23.34 -8.14
C ALA A 445 -16.23 -24.87 -8.14
N SER A 446 -15.42 -25.47 -9.03
CA SER A 446 -15.20 -26.92 -9.02
C SER A 446 -14.11 -27.28 -8.03
N LEU A 447 -14.49 -27.94 -6.94
CA LEU A 447 -13.56 -28.38 -5.91
C LEU A 447 -12.95 -29.73 -6.30
N SER A 448 -11.64 -29.74 -6.52
CA SER A 448 -10.86 -30.97 -6.71
C SER A 448 -9.79 -31.03 -5.65
N CYS A 449 -10.06 -31.76 -4.57
CA CYS A 449 -9.16 -31.96 -3.45
C CYS A 449 -9.25 -33.43 -3.04
N ARG A 450 -8.14 -34.16 -3.06
CA ARG A 450 -8.15 -35.60 -2.74
C ARG A 450 -8.59 -35.87 -1.30
N ASN A 451 -8.19 -34.98 -0.39
CA ASN A 451 -8.52 -35.05 1.03
C ASN A 451 -9.20 -33.76 1.49
N THR A 452 -10.47 -33.84 1.84
CA THR A 452 -11.27 -32.67 2.28
C THR A 452 -11.27 -32.46 3.80
N GLY A 453 -10.58 -33.30 4.56
CA GLY A 453 -10.51 -33.17 6.01
C GLY A 453 -9.82 -31.87 6.44
N THR A 454 -10.24 -31.31 7.57
CA THR A 454 -9.64 -30.10 8.15
C THR A 454 -8.13 -30.25 8.42
N ARG A 455 -7.57 -31.45 8.46
CA ARG A 455 -6.13 -31.66 8.62
C ARG A 455 -5.31 -31.29 7.38
N PHE A 456 -5.94 -31.30 6.20
CA PHE A 456 -5.31 -31.05 4.90
C PHE A 456 -5.63 -29.66 4.36
N ALA A 457 -5.98 -28.73 5.24
CA ALA A 457 -6.16 -27.34 4.84
C ALA A 457 -4.80 -26.65 4.69
N ALA A 458 -4.77 -25.64 3.85
CA ALA A 458 -3.59 -24.81 3.66
C ALA A 458 -3.34 -23.93 4.89
N GLY A 459 -2.06 -23.79 5.24
CA GLY A 459 -1.58 -22.94 6.30
C GLY A 459 -0.46 -22.02 5.83
N VAL A 460 -0.26 -20.92 6.56
CA VAL A 460 0.83 -19.99 6.29
C VAL A 460 1.53 -19.58 7.57
N ILE A 461 2.82 -19.29 7.44
CA ILE A 461 3.63 -18.63 8.46
C ILE A 461 4.27 -17.41 7.79
N CYS A 462 3.87 -16.23 8.24
CA CYS A 462 4.28 -14.94 7.72
C CYS A 462 5.40 -14.32 8.57
N SER A 463 6.14 -13.38 7.98
CA SER A 463 7.22 -12.63 8.60
C SER A 463 7.42 -11.29 7.90
N GLU A 464 7.82 -10.27 8.64
CA GLU A 464 8.09 -8.94 8.07
C GLU A 464 9.40 -8.89 7.24
N THR A 465 10.29 -9.86 7.47
CA THR A 465 11.61 -9.94 6.84
C THR A 465 11.83 -11.30 6.19
N ALA A 466 12.59 -11.32 5.09
CA ALA A 466 13.00 -12.53 4.37
C ALA A 466 14.46 -12.43 3.92
N SER A 467 15.08 -13.59 3.68
CA SER A 467 16.39 -13.72 3.03
C SER A 467 16.27 -13.58 1.51
N ASP A 468 17.28 -13.04 0.85
CA ASP A 468 17.36 -12.90 -0.60
C ASP A 468 18.72 -13.45 -1.06
N LEU A 469 18.69 -14.62 -1.70
CA LEU A 469 19.90 -15.35 -2.08
C LEU A 469 20.23 -15.13 -3.54
N LEU A 470 21.44 -14.61 -3.81
CA LEU A 470 21.93 -14.41 -5.17
C LEU A 470 23.27 -15.11 -5.37
N LEU A 471 23.39 -15.82 -6.50
CA LEU A 471 24.66 -16.40 -6.96
C LEU A 471 25.56 -15.29 -7.53
N HIS A 472 26.82 -15.28 -7.13
CA HIS A 472 27.82 -14.38 -7.69
C HIS A 472 28.23 -14.85 -9.10
N ALA A 473 27.55 -14.35 -10.14
CA ALA A 473 27.76 -14.77 -11.53
C ALA A 473 29.19 -14.52 -12.07
N PRO A 474 29.85 -13.37 -11.82
CA PRO A 474 31.23 -13.14 -12.29
C PRO A 474 32.23 -14.21 -11.83
N LEU A 475 32.19 -14.60 -10.55
CA LEU A 475 33.03 -15.65 -9.98
C LEU A 475 32.84 -17.00 -10.68
N VAL A 476 31.61 -17.37 -11.02
CA VAL A 476 31.34 -18.61 -11.76
C VAL A 476 32.02 -18.56 -13.14
N GLN A 477 31.96 -17.41 -13.81
CA GLN A 477 32.58 -17.21 -15.12
C GLN A 477 34.12 -17.22 -15.05
N GLU A 478 34.71 -16.61 -14.02
CA GLU A 478 36.17 -16.52 -13.83
C GLU A 478 36.80 -17.85 -13.40
N THR A 479 36.06 -18.66 -12.63
CA THR A 479 36.57 -19.92 -12.07
C THR A 479 36.17 -21.16 -12.88
N ALA A 480 35.50 -20.99 -14.02
CA ALA A 480 35.07 -22.09 -14.87
C ALA A 480 36.25 -22.73 -15.62
N TYR A 481 36.52 -24.01 -15.38
CA TYR A 481 37.51 -24.77 -16.15
C TYR A 481 37.09 -26.23 -16.35
N ILE A 482 37.65 -26.85 -17.40
CA ILE A 482 37.44 -28.27 -17.71
C ILE A 482 38.57 -29.08 -17.10
N GLU A 483 38.21 -30.17 -16.43
CA GLU A 483 39.16 -31.11 -15.85
C GLU A 483 38.78 -32.55 -16.23
N ASP A 484 39.71 -33.30 -16.82
CA ASP A 484 39.54 -34.73 -17.04
C ASP A 484 40.13 -35.48 -15.82
N ARG A 485 39.27 -36.09 -15.00
CA ARG A 485 39.67 -36.82 -13.78
C ARG A 485 39.52 -38.33 -13.96
N PRO A 486 40.48 -39.14 -13.47
CA PRO A 486 40.34 -40.58 -13.45
C PRO A 486 39.29 -41.00 -12.41
N LEU A 487 38.53 -42.04 -12.72
CA LEU A 487 37.38 -42.45 -11.93
C LEU A 487 37.74 -42.87 -10.50
N HIS A 488 38.92 -43.46 -10.27
CA HIS A 488 39.35 -43.84 -8.91
C HIS A 488 39.47 -42.66 -7.92
N MET A 489 39.56 -41.42 -8.40
CA MET A 489 39.55 -40.23 -7.53
C MET A 489 38.12 -39.73 -7.21
N LEU A 490 37.10 -40.33 -7.82
CA LEU A 490 35.71 -39.87 -7.80
C LEU A 490 34.77 -40.91 -7.14
N TYR A 491 35.29 -41.83 -6.31
CA TYR A 491 34.47 -42.85 -5.64
C TYR A 491 33.37 -42.24 -4.77
N CYS A 492 33.77 -41.35 -3.86
CA CYS A 492 32.83 -40.63 -2.99
C CYS A 492 31.79 -39.84 -3.82
N ALA A 493 32.23 -39.14 -4.86
CA ALA A 493 31.34 -38.40 -5.77
C ALA A 493 30.38 -39.32 -6.56
N ALA A 494 30.75 -40.58 -6.81
CA ALA A 494 29.88 -41.55 -7.46
C ALA A 494 28.82 -42.10 -6.50
N GLU A 495 29.20 -42.35 -5.24
CA GLU A 495 28.30 -42.80 -4.16
C GLU A 495 27.26 -41.73 -3.81
N GLU A 496 27.65 -40.45 -3.82
CA GLU A 496 26.77 -39.30 -3.58
C GLU A 496 25.99 -38.82 -4.82
N ASN A 497 26.02 -39.58 -5.91
CA ASN A 497 25.32 -39.29 -7.16
C ASN A 497 25.68 -37.92 -7.79
N CYS A 498 26.92 -37.44 -7.62
CA CYS A 498 27.42 -36.23 -8.28
C CYS A 498 27.81 -36.47 -9.75
N LEU A 499 27.96 -37.73 -10.18
CA LEU A 499 28.29 -38.10 -11.56
C LEU A 499 27.04 -38.37 -12.40
N SER A 500 27.09 -38.04 -13.70
CA SER A 500 26.07 -38.40 -14.69
C SER A 500 25.78 -39.91 -14.70
N SER A 501 24.56 -40.31 -15.03
CA SER A 501 24.12 -41.71 -15.14
C SER A 501 25.05 -42.59 -15.99
N SER A 502 25.66 -42.02 -17.04
CA SER A 502 26.63 -42.71 -17.90
C SER A 502 27.89 -43.17 -17.14
N ALA A 503 28.24 -42.57 -16.01
CA ALA A 503 29.41 -42.93 -15.21
C ALA A 503 29.28 -44.31 -14.55
N ARG A 504 28.05 -44.81 -14.36
CA ARG A 504 27.80 -46.16 -13.83
C ARG A 504 28.25 -47.28 -14.78
N LEU A 505 28.28 -47.01 -16.08
CA LEU A 505 28.70 -47.97 -17.13
C LEU A 505 30.15 -47.75 -17.59
N ALA A 506 30.87 -46.83 -16.95
CA ALA A 506 32.25 -46.54 -17.32
C ALA A 506 33.22 -47.63 -16.82
N ASN A 507 34.41 -47.69 -17.42
CA ASN A 507 35.44 -48.65 -17.04
C ASN A 507 36.13 -48.24 -15.72
N TRP A 508 35.55 -48.59 -14.56
CA TRP A 508 36.16 -48.35 -13.26
C TRP A 508 37.32 -49.34 -12.99
N PRO A 509 38.46 -48.92 -12.40
CA PRO A 509 38.87 -47.57 -11.96
C PRO A 509 39.58 -46.69 -13.02
N TYR A 510 39.87 -47.24 -14.20
CA TYR A 510 40.83 -46.67 -15.17
C TYR A 510 40.23 -45.64 -16.14
N GLY A 511 38.91 -45.57 -16.22
CA GLY A 511 38.20 -44.62 -17.06
C GLY A 511 38.39 -43.18 -16.58
N HIS A 512 38.08 -42.24 -17.46
CA HIS A 512 38.15 -40.81 -17.17
C HIS A 512 36.78 -40.17 -17.31
N ARG A 513 36.56 -39.09 -16.57
CA ARG A 513 35.39 -38.23 -16.67
C ARG A 513 35.80 -36.78 -16.83
N ARG A 514 35.21 -36.15 -17.83
CA ARG A 514 35.30 -34.71 -18.04
C ARG A 514 34.35 -34.00 -17.10
N LEU A 515 34.89 -33.13 -16.26
CA LEU A 515 34.16 -32.32 -15.31
C LEU A 515 34.29 -30.85 -15.69
N LEU A 516 33.18 -30.12 -15.70
CA LEU A 516 33.19 -28.66 -15.73
C LEU A 516 33.12 -28.19 -14.28
N ARG A 517 34.22 -27.65 -13.75
CA ARG A 517 34.29 -27.12 -12.39
C ARG A 517 34.12 -25.61 -12.42
N PHE A 518 33.46 -25.08 -11.40
CA PHE A 518 33.31 -23.65 -11.14
C PHE A 518 33.03 -23.46 -9.64
N SER A 519 33.30 -22.27 -9.12
CA SER A 519 33.00 -21.91 -7.74
C SER A 519 31.59 -21.29 -7.64
N SER A 520 30.81 -21.73 -6.66
CA SER A 520 29.46 -21.21 -6.39
C SER A 520 29.44 -20.43 -5.07
N GLN A 521 29.58 -19.11 -5.15
CA GLN A 521 29.43 -18.23 -4.00
C GLN A 521 28.01 -17.64 -3.97
N ILE A 522 27.28 -17.87 -2.88
CA ILE A 522 25.91 -17.39 -2.67
C ILE A 522 25.94 -16.30 -1.60
N HIS A 523 25.41 -15.13 -1.94
CA HIS A 523 25.28 -14.00 -1.02
C HIS A 523 23.84 -13.89 -0.51
N ASN A 524 23.68 -13.57 0.77
CA ASN A 524 22.38 -13.18 1.32
C ASN A 524 22.29 -11.65 1.37
N HIS A 525 21.54 -11.08 0.43
CA HIS A 525 21.27 -9.65 0.36
C HIS A 525 19.93 -9.25 1.03
N GLY A 526 19.24 -10.23 1.61
CA GLY A 526 17.97 -10.02 2.28
C GLY A 526 18.10 -9.36 3.65
N ARG A 527 16.97 -9.28 4.37
CA ARG A 527 16.87 -8.68 5.70
C ARG A 527 16.95 -9.69 6.85
N ALA A 528 16.88 -10.98 6.53
CA ALA A 528 16.90 -12.05 7.51
C ALA A 528 17.94 -13.11 7.11
N ASP A 529 18.44 -13.84 8.10
CA ASP A 529 19.30 -14.98 7.86
C ASP A 529 18.55 -16.06 7.07
N PHE A 530 19.20 -16.61 6.05
CA PHE A 530 18.71 -17.82 5.41
C PHE A 530 18.90 -18.99 6.36
N ARG A 531 17.83 -19.75 6.62
CA ARG A 531 17.85 -20.93 7.47
C ARG A 531 17.32 -22.14 6.71
N PRO A 532 17.92 -23.33 6.90
CA PRO A 532 17.37 -24.56 6.36
C PRO A 532 15.93 -24.78 6.84
N LYS A 533 15.06 -25.27 5.95
CA LYS A 533 13.64 -25.53 6.24
C LYS A 533 13.46 -26.49 7.42
N ALA A 534 14.33 -27.49 7.53
CA ALA A 534 14.24 -28.53 8.54
C ALA A 534 15.46 -28.49 9.46
N GLY A 535 15.25 -28.94 10.69
CA GLY A 535 16.28 -28.96 11.73
C GLY A 535 17.35 -30.01 11.49
N ARG A 536 18.34 -30.05 12.37
CA ARG A 536 19.52 -30.94 12.25
C ARG A 536 19.19 -32.42 12.07
N HIS A 537 18.03 -32.88 12.55
CA HIS A 537 17.59 -34.27 12.43
C HIS A 537 17.34 -34.72 10.98
N SER A 538 17.09 -33.79 10.05
CA SER A 538 16.89 -34.09 8.64
C SER A 538 18.13 -33.80 7.78
N TRP A 539 19.22 -33.36 8.40
CA TRP A 539 20.43 -33.03 7.67
C TRP A 539 21.10 -34.33 7.24
N VAL A 540 21.45 -34.41 5.96
CA VAL A 540 22.15 -35.55 5.39
C VAL A 540 23.63 -35.24 5.42
N TRP A 541 24.42 -36.15 6.00
CA TRP A 541 25.87 -36.06 5.98
C TRP A 541 26.39 -36.21 4.55
N HIS A 542 27.38 -35.41 4.18
CA HIS A 542 28.01 -35.43 2.86
C HIS A 542 29.47 -35.82 3.06
N GLU A 543 29.83 -37.06 2.73
CA GLU A 543 31.14 -37.67 2.93
C GLU A 543 32.24 -37.05 2.07
N CYS A 544 31.91 -36.52 0.88
CA CYS A 544 32.91 -35.85 0.05
C CYS A 544 33.44 -34.52 0.63
N HIS A 545 32.66 -33.88 1.50
CA HIS A 545 32.90 -32.52 2.00
C HIS A 545 33.31 -32.57 3.47
#